data_AF-A0A183LUT2-F1
#
_entry.id   AF-A0A183LUT2-F1
#
_cell.length_a   1.000
_cell.length_b   1.000
_cell.length_c   1.000
_cell.angle_alpha   90.00
_cell.angle_beta   90.00
_cell.angle_gamma   90.00
#
_symmetry.space_group_name_H-M   'P 1'
#
loop_
_entity.id
_entity.type
_entity.pdbx_description
1 polymer ?
#
loop_
_entity_poly.entity_id
_entity_poly.type
_entity_poly.pdbx_seq_one_letter_code
_entity_poly.pdbx_strand_id
1 'polypeptide(L)'
;MIAAGLTINPRRSNYVEFIGPIVEDTVGILVKPSTANYLFFQMFHLFQINVWIAITSSVVILGTTVWLFNRYSPFSGWNLQLPEANSNEVSVNNTFYESIYRKLVANPVSVSSTDEAVKLVTKFNNYVYITERLFLMSVLQSEECSNLEVIEEPGIVAALGFAVQLGKEYAKPMSS
;
A
#
# COMPACT_ATOMS: atom_id res chain seq x y z
N MET A 1 36.40 -11.55 3.42
CA MET A 1 35.04 -12.12 3.50
C MET A 1 34.18 -11.12 4.26
N ILE A 2 33.04 -10.72 3.71
CA ILE A 2 32.07 -9.91 4.45
C ILE A 2 31.03 -10.90 4.97
N ALA A 3 30.99 -11.09 6.28
CA ALA A 3 29.96 -11.89 6.94
C ALA A 3 28.80 -10.96 7.32
N ALA A 4 27.99 -10.61 6.32
CA ALA A 4 26.74 -9.86 6.51
C ALA A 4 25.69 -10.41 5.54
N GLY A 5 24.43 -10.47 5.97
CA GLY A 5 23.32 -10.82 5.09
C GLY A 5 23.16 -9.71 4.05
N LEU A 6 23.51 -9.99 2.80
CA LEU A 6 23.40 -9.03 1.70
C LEU A 6 22.38 -9.53 0.69
N THR A 7 21.53 -8.63 0.22
CA THR A 7 20.52 -8.94 -0.79
C THR A 7 21.17 -9.42 -2.09
N ILE A 8 20.78 -10.61 -2.53
CA ILE A 8 21.24 -11.20 -3.79
C ILE A 8 20.56 -10.45 -4.94
N ASN A 9 21.36 -9.84 -5.81
CA ASN A 9 20.88 -9.06 -6.95
C ASN A 9 21.70 -9.39 -8.20
N PRO A 10 21.07 -9.62 -9.37
CA PRO A 10 21.78 -9.87 -10.63
C PRO A 10 22.89 -8.87 -10.95
N ARG A 11 22.70 -7.56 -10.69
CA ARG A 11 23.76 -6.57 -10.92
C ARG A 11 24.96 -6.76 -10.01
N ARG A 12 24.73 -7.15 -8.74
CA ARG A 12 25.80 -7.35 -7.76
C ARG A 12 26.53 -8.68 -8.01
N SER A 13 25.83 -9.69 -8.51
CA SER A 13 26.40 -11.00 -8.86
C SER A 13 27.50 -10.92 -9.93
N ASN A 14 27.53 -9.86 -10.74
CA ASN A 14 28.61 -9.63 -11.70
C ASN A 14 29.96 -9.25 -11.05
N TYR A 15 29.96 -8.79 -9.80
CA TYR A 15 31.15 -8.29 -9.11
C TYR A 15 31.51 -9.12 -7.88
N VAL A 16 30.54 -9.76 -7.25
CA VAL A 16 30.70 -10.60 -6.06
C VAL A 16 30.00 -11.93 -6.28
N GLU A 17 30.56 -12.98 -5.70
CA GLU A 17 29.95 -14.31 -5.68
C GLU A 17 29.14 -14.43 -4.39
N PHE A 18 27.90 -14.90 -4.49
CA PHE A 18 27.02 -15.07 -3.34
C PHE A 18 27.01 -16.53 -2.88
N ILE A 19 27.15 -16.73 -1.59
CA ILE A 19 27.06 -18.04 -0.94
C ILE A 19 25.64 -18.20 -0.41
N GLY A 20 24.84 -18.98 -1.15
CA GLY A 20 23.51 -19.49 -0.77
C GLY A 20 22.45 -18.43 -0.37
N PRO A 21 21.15 -18.72 -0.54
CA PRO A 21 20.11 -17.99 0.18
C PRO A 21 20.06 -18.54 1.62
N ILE A 22 20.40 -17.71 2.60
CA ILE A 22 20.38 -18.11 4.02
C ILE A 22 19.01 -17.80 4.62
N VAL A 23 18.46 -16.65 4.23
CA VAL A 23 17.17 -16.16 4.69
C VAL A 23 16.46 -15.54 3.50
N GLU A 24 15.18 -15.88 3.32
CA GLU A 24 14.29 -15.15 2.42
C GLU A 24 13.66 -14.00 3.21
N ASP A 25 13.78 -12.79 2.68
CA ASP A 25 13.19 -11.59 3.28
C ASP A 25 12.30 -10.87 2.26
N THR A 26 11.34 -10.12 2.78
CA THR A 26 10.43 -9.31 1.98
C THR A 26 10.59 -7.84 2.33
N VAL A 27 10.02 -6.96 1.51
CA VAL A 27 9.97 -5.54 1.83
C VAL A 27 8.85 -5.33 2.86
N GLY A 28 9.22 -4.75 4.00
CA GLY A 28 8.29 -4.33 5.03
C GLY A 28 8.10 -2.81 5.01
N ILE A 29 6.91 -2.39 5.38
CA ILE A 29 6.53 -1.00 5.51
C ILE A 29 6.22 -0.72 6.97
N LEU A 30 7.05 0.09 7.63
CA LEU A 30 6.83 0.56 8.99
C LEU A 30 5.92 1.78 8.96
N VAL A 31 4.75 1.65 9.59
CA VAL A 31 3.75 2.70 9.69
C VAL A 31 3.30 2.89 11.12
N LYS A 32 2.85 4.09 11.43
CA LYS A 32 2.06 4.35 12.62
C LYS A 32 0.58 4.17 12.25
N PRO A 33 -0.15 3.22 12.85
CA PRO A 33 -1.55 3.01 12.55
C PRO A 33 -2.31 4.31 12.84
N SER A 34 -3.10 4.75 11.87
CA SER A 34 -3.91 5.94 12.04
C SER A 34 -5.00 5.65 13.06
N THR A 35 -5.05 6.43 14.14
CA THR A 35 -6.23 6.54 15.01
C THR A 35 -7.31 7.30 14.23
N ALA A 36 -7.82 6.69 13.16
CA ALA A 36 -8.92 7.25 12.40
C ALA A 36 -10.16 7.17 13.29
N ASN A 37 -10.65 8.33 13.75
CA ASN A 37 -12.01 8.42 14.24
C ASN A 37 -12.91 8.09 13.05
N TYR A 38 -13.45 6.87 13.04
CA TYR A 38 -14.44 6.46 12.04
C TYR A 38 -15.69 7.30 12.31
N LEU A 39 -15.73 8.50 11.72
CA LEU A 39 -16.96 9.26 11.67
C LEU A 39 -17.91 8.41 10.83
N PHE A 40 -18.94 7.85 11.46
CA PHE A 40 -19.96 6.99 10.84
C PHE A 40 -20.52 7.55 9.51
N PHE A 41 -20.36 8.85 9.28
CA PHE A 41 -20.84 9.57 8.10
C PHE A 41 -19.76 9.90 7.05
N GLN A 42 -18.58 9.26 7.06
CA GLN A 42 -17.52 9.51 6.07
C GLN A 42 -18.00 9.30 4.62
N MET A 43 -18.96 8.38 4.40
CA MET A 43 -19.60 8.16 3.10
C MET A 43 -20.33 9.40 2.57
N PHE A 44 -20.90 10.23 3.44
CA PHE A 44 -21.64 11.44 3.03
C PHE A 44 -20.72 12.61 2.66
N HIS A 45 -19.43 12.54 3.02
CA HIS A 45 -18.44 13.55 2.69
C HIS A 45 -18.04 13.54 1.20
N LEU A 46 -18.36 12.49 0.45
CA LEU A 46 -18.06 12.42 -1.00
C LEU A 46 -18.75 13.54 -1.79
N PHE A 47 -19.89 14.04 -1.31
CA PHE A 47 -20.64 15.10 -1.97
C PHE A 47 -20.80 16.31 -1.04
N GLN A 48 -20.77 17.51 -1.63
CA GLN A 48 -21.06 18.74 -0.89
C GLN A 48 -22.48 18.69 -0.33
N ILE A 49 -22.71 19.30 0.84
CA ILE A 49 -24.03 19.32 1.50
C ILE A 49 -25.15 19.88 0.59
N ASN A 50 -24.81 20.80 -0.30
CA ASN A 50 -25.72 21.37 -1.29
C ASN A 50 -26.29 20.30 -2.25
N VAL A 51 -25.48 19.31 -2.63
CA VAL A 51 -25.90 18.20 -3.50
C VAL A 51 -26.85 17.27 -2.75
N TRP A 52 -26.58 16.98 -1.48
CA TRP A 52 -27.49 16.18 -0.64
C TRP A 52 -28.86 16.83 -0.46
N ILE A 53 -28.90 18.15 -0.27
CA ILE A 53 -30.16 18.90 -0.21
C ILE A 53 -30.87 18.85 -1.56
N ALA A 54 -30.15 18.96 -2.68
CA ALA A 54 -30.74 18.86 -4.01
C ALA A 54 -31.31 17.46 -4.31
N ILE A 55 -30.61 16.39 -3.92
CA ILE A 55 -31.07 14.99 -4.07
C ILE A 55 -32.32 14.76 -3.23
N THR A 56 -32.30 15.14 -1.95
CA THR A 56 -33.45 14.96 -1.05
C THR A 56 -34.65 15.78 -1.52
N SER A 57 -34.42 17.02 -1.96
CA SER A 57 -35.46 17.87 -2.57
C SER A 57 -36.04 17.25 -3.84
N SER A 58 -35.20 16.73 -4.73
CA SER A 58 -35.63 16.09 -5.98
C SER A 58 -36.47 14.84 -5.73
N VAL A 59 -36.10 14.00 -4.75
CA VAL A 59 -36.88 12.81 -4.37
C VAL A 59 -38.25 13.20 -3.82
N VAL A 60 -38.34 14.25 -3.02
CA VAL A 60 -39.63 14.76 -2.51
C VAL A 60 -40.50 15.31 -3.64
N ILE A 61 -39.91 16.09 -4.55
CA ILE A 61 -40.62 16.65 -5.72
C ILE A 61 -41.09 15.53 -6.65
N LEU A 62 -40.24 14.54 -6.94
CA LEU A 62 -40.62 13.37 -7.74
C LEU A 62 -41.69 12.54 -7.04
N GLY A 63 -41.56 12.27 -5.74
CA GLY A 63 -42.55 11.53 -4.97
C GLY A 63 -43.91 12.21 -4.96
N THR A 64 -43.95 13.54 -4.78
CA THR A 64 -45.19 14.32 -4.85
C THR A 64 -45.77 14.36 -6.26
N THR A 65 -44.93 14.50 -7.28
CA THR A 65 -45.33 14.49 -8.69
C THR A 65 -45.90 13.13 -9.10
N VAL A 66 -45.22 12.04 -8.74
CA VAL A 66 -45.69 10.66 -8.97
C VAL A 66 -46.98 10.39 -8.21
N TRP A 67 -47.10 10.84 -6.96
CA TRP A 67 -48.34 10.70 -6.20
C TRP A 67 -49.52 11.43 -6.87
N LEU A 68 -49.29 12.64 -7.38
CA LEU A 68 -50.28 13.40 -8.16
C LEU A 68 -50.63 12.68 -9.48
N PHE A 69 -49.63 12.25 -10.24
CA PHE A 69 -49.88 11.53 -11.50
C PHE A 69 -50.57 10.19 -11.27
N ASN A 70 -50.22 9.43 -10.24
CA ASN A 70 -50.88 8.18 -9.90
C ASN A 70 -52.33 8.41 -9.42
N ARG A 71 -52.63 9.57 -8.83
CA ARG A 71 -53.99 9.95 -8.41
C ARG A 71 -54.88 10.37 -9.59
N TYR A 72 -54.32 10.94 -10.65
CA TYR A 72 -55.08 11.56 -11.74
C TYR A 72 -54.88 10.93 -13.13
N SER A 73 -53.90 10.05 -13.34
CA SER A 73 -53.58 9.46 -14.65
C SER A 73 -53.86 7.94 -14.67
N PRO A 74 -54.67 7.43 -15.63
CA PRO A 74 -54.93 6.01 -15.81
C PRO A 74 -53.86 5.23 -16.60
N PHE A 75 -52.68 5.80 -16.87
CA PHE A 75 -51.59 5.12 -17.59
C PHE A 75 -50.24 5.34 -16.90
N SER A 76 -49.79 4.36 -16.09
CA SER A 76 -48.49 4.38 -15.40
C SER A 76 -47.60 3.23 -15.88
N GLY A 77 -46.38 3.57 -16.33
CA GLY A 77 -45.43 2.75 -17.09
C GLY A 77 -44.75 1.59 -16.36
N TRP A 78 -45.53 0.67 -15.78
CA TRP A 78 -45.05 -0.63 -15.30
C TRP A 78 -44.79 -1.67 -16.42
N ASN A 79 -44.66 -1.24 -17.68
CA ASN A 79 -44.64 -2.14 -18.84
C ASN A 79 -43.46 -1.97 -19.79
N LEU A 80 -42.33 -1.40 -19.37
CA LEU A 80 -41.11 -1.40 -20.19
C LEU A 80 -39.90 -1.80 -19.33
N GLN A 81 -39.70 -3.11 -19.26
CA GLN A 81 -38.50 -3.77 -18.77
C GLN A 81 -37.35 -3.49 -19.76
N LEU A 82 -36.30 -2.80 -19.32
CA LEU A 82 -35.07 -2.63 -20.10
C LEU A 82 -33.91 -3.37 -19.42
N PRO A 83 -33.21 -4.28 -20.11
CA PRO A 83 -32.11 -5.05 -19.55
C PRO A 83 -30.77 -4.31 -19.59
N GLU A 84 -30.07 -4.43 -18.46
CA GLU A 84 -28.66 -4.80 -18.32
C GLU A 84 -27.55 -3.82 -18.76
N ALA A 85 -26.64 -3.53 -17.83
CA ALA A 85 -25.31 -3.00 -18.13
C ALA A 85 -24.26 -3.74 -17.27
N ASN A 86 -23.50 -4.61 -17.93
CA ASN A 86 -22.30 -5.26 -17.41
C ASN A 86 -21.15 -4.23 -17.30
N SER A 87 -20.42 -4.26 -16.18
CA SER A 87 -19.16 -3.55 -15.99
C SER A 87 -18.02 -4.55 -15.83
N ASN A 88 -17.21 -4.67 -16.87
CA ASN A 88 -15.95 -5.38 -16.91
C ASN A 88 -14.81 -4.44 -16.46
N GLU A 89 -14.30 -4.66 -15.25
CA GLU A 89 -13.14 -3.95 -14.70
C GLU A 89 -11.82 -4.50 -15.27
N VAL A 90 -10.86 -3.60 -15.53
CA VAL A 90 -9.50 -3.88 -16.00
C VAL A 90 -8.52 -3.83 -14.83
N SER A 91 -7.62 -4.80 -14.73
CA SER A 91 -6.63 -4.92 -13.66
C SER A 91 -5.50 -3.89 -13.78
N VAL A 92 -5.35 -3.04 -12.75
CA VAL A 92 -4.38 -1.95 -12.64
C VAL A 92 -3.24 -2.36 -11.68
N ASN A 93 -2.37 -3.28 -12.07
CA ASN A 93 -1.22 -3.67 -11.23
C ASN A 93 0.11 -3.04 -11.67
N ASN A 94 0.29 -2.70 -12.96
CA ASN A 94 1.59 -2.24 -13.46
C ASN A 94 1.88 -0.74 -13.27
N THR A 95 0.92 0.07 -12.85
CA THR A 95 1.09 1.53 -12.68
C THR A 95 1.47 1.95 -11.25
N PHE A 96 1.28 1.06 -10.27
CA PHE A 96 1.40 1.43 -8.86
C PHE A 96 2.84 1.75 -8.43
N TYR A 97 3.79 0.84 -8.66
CA TYR A 97 5.20 1.04 -8.29
C TYR A 97 5.85 2.22 -9.02
N GLU A 98 5.47 2.44 -10.28
CA GLU A 98 5.96 3.59 -11.04
C GLU A 98 5.48 4.91 -10.42
N SER A 99 4.23 4.96 -9.99
CA SER A 99 3.66 6.15 -9.33
C SER A 99 4.35 6.47 -7.99
N ILE A 100 4.70 5.43 -7.21
CA ILE A 100 5.43 5.57 -5.95
C ILE A 100 6.86 6.06 -6.23
N TYR A 101 7.56 5.42 -7.17
CA TYR A 101 8.93 5.80 -7.53
C TYR A 101 9.01 7.25 -7.99
N ARG A 102 8.09 7.70 -8.85
CA ARG A 102 8.03 9.10 -9.30
C ARG A 102 7.84 10.08 -8.13
N LYS A 103 6.99 9.75 -7.16
CA LYS A 103 6.79 10.60 -5.98
C LYS A 103 8.03 10.68 -5.10
N LEU A 104 8.75 9.57 -4.90
CA LEU A 104 9.98 9.53 -4.12
C LEU A 104 11.09 10.36 -4.76
N VAL A 105 11.23 10.29 -6.09
CA VAL A 105 12.23 11.08 -6.83
C VAL A 105 11.86 12.56 -6.84
N ALA A 106 10.57 12.90 -6.91
CA ALA A 106 10.11 14.29 -6.90
C ALA A 106 10.28 14.97 -5.54
N ASN A 107 10.13 14.24 -4.43
CA ASN A 107 10.25 14.77 -3.07
C ASN A 107 11.16 13.88 -2.21
N PRO A 108 12.49 13.96 -2.40
CA PRO A 108 13.42 13.13 -1.64
C PRO A 108 13.49 13.61 -0.18
N VAL A 109 13.19 12.71 0.75
CA VAL A 109 13.48 12.90 2.17
C VAL A 109 14.87 12.31 2.43
N SER A 110 15.85 13.16 2.68
CA SER A 110 17.19 12.70 3.04
C SER A 110 17.18 12.24 4.48
N VAL A 111 17.48 10.96 4.69
CA VAL A 111 17.65 10.38 6.03
C VAL A 111 19.03 9.77 6.09
N SER A 112 19.80 10.14 7.12
CA SER A 112 21.21 9.76 7.24
C SER A 112 21.41 8.45 8.00
N SER A 113 20.48 8.11 8.90
CA SER A 113 20.53 6.92 9.74
C SER A 113 19.16 6.23 9.86
N THR A 114 19.16 4.92 10.05
CA THR A 114 17.93 4.13 10.29
C THR A 114 17.18 4.62 11.53
N ASP A 115 17.89 5.02 12.58
CA ASP A 115 17.29 5.51 13.82
C ASP A 115 16.56 6.85 13.61
N GLU A 116 17.07 7.67 12.70
CA GLU A 116 16.42 8.92 12.30
C GLU A 116 15.13 8.63 11.55
N ALA A 117 15.13 7.64 10.65
CA ALA A 117 13.94 7.19 9.92
C ALA A 117 12.84 6.70 10.88
N VAL A 118 13.21 5.84 11.84
CA VAL A 118 12.28 5.31 12.84
C VAL A 118 11.70 6.44 13.69
N LYS A 119 12.54 7.37 14.17
CA LYS A 119 12.07 8.54 14.94
C LYS A 119 11.09 9.42 14.15
N LEU A 120 11.29 9.58 12.84
CA LEU A 120 10.38 10.35 11.99
C LEU A 120 9.00 9.70 11.90
N VAL A 121 8.94 8.37 11.70
CA VAL A 121 7.67 7.62 11.65
C VAL A 121 6.95 7.64 13.01
N THR A 122 7.68 7.52 14.11
CA THR A 122 7.08 7.57 15.46
C THR A 122 6.49 8.96 15.76
N LYS A 123 7.22 10.02 15.39
CA LYS A 123 6.88 11.41 15.68
C LYS A 123 5.77 11.96 14.79
N PHE A 124 5.75 11.60 13.51
CA PHE A 124 4.85 12.18 12.52
C PHE A 124 4.02 11.12 11.81
N ASN A 125 2.70 11.28 11.81
CA ASN A 125 1.77 10.33 11.19
C ASN A 125 1.80 10.34 9.64
N ASN A 126 2.56 11.25 9.02
CA ASN A 126 2.62 11.40 7.56
C ASN A 126 3.84 10.72 6.93
N TYR A 127 4.71 10.11 7.73
CA TYR A 127 5.91 9.45 7.24
C TYR A 127 5.77 7.93 7.35
N VAL A 128 6.37 7.28 6.36
CA VAL A 128 6.39 5.83 6.22
C VAL A 128 7.83 5.44 5.94
N TYR A 129 8.28 4.34 6.54
CA TYR A 129 9.63 3.83 6.34
C TYR A 129 9.58 2.44 5.69
N ILE A 130 10.19 2.32 4.51
CA ILE A 130 10.18 1.10 3.69
C ILE A 130 11.60 0.52 3.72
N THR A 131 11.75 -0.71 4.22
CA THR A 131 13.03 -1.42 4.26
C THR A 131 12.81 -2.94 4.34
N GLU A 132 13.86 -3.70 4.62
CA GLU A 132 13.84 -5.13 4.92
C GLU A 132 12.92 -5.44 6.10
N ARG A 133 11.98 -6.37 5.89
CA ARG A 133 10.99 -6.74 6.90
C ARG A 133 11.68 -7.35 8.13
N LEU A 134 12.67 -8.21 7.94
CA LEU A 134 13.40 -8.83 9.05
C LEU A 134 14.03 -7.77 9.96
N PHE A 135 14.59 -6.71 9.37
CA PHE A 135 15.12 -5.57 10.11
C PHE A 135 14.01 -4.85 10.89
N LEU A 136 12.88 -4.56 10.26
CA LEU A 136 11.76 -3.90 10.94
C LEU A 136 11.18 -4.73 12.10
N MET A 137 11.10 -6.05 11.93
CA MET A 137 10.68 -6.96 13.00
C MET A 137 11.63 -6.90 14.20
N SER A 138 12.94 -6.75 13.96
CA SER A 138 13.92 -6.56 15.04
C SER A 138 13.74 -5.20 15.75
N VAL A 139 13.36 -4.15 15.02
CA VAL A 139 13.09 -2.81 15.58
C VAL A 139 11.82 -2.81 16.43
N LEU A 140 10.77 -3.52 16.01
CA LEU A 140 9.51 -3.65 16.75
C LEU A 140 9.67 -4.38 18.09
N GLN A 141 10.74 -5.17 18.28
CA GLN A 141 11.00 -5.86 19.53
C GLN A 141 11.43 -4.91 20.67
N SER A 142 11.73 -3.65 20.35
CA SER A 142 12.03 -2.58 21.31
C SER A 142 10.75 -2.01 21.96
N GLU A 143 10.76 -1.83 23.28
CA GLU A 143 9.61 -1.30 24.06
C GLU A 143 9.14 0.09 23.60
N GLU A 144 10.00 0.85 22.91
CA GLU A 144 9.69 2.19 22.37
C GLU A 144 8.78 2.17 21.13
N CYS A 145 8.52 1.00 20.52
CA CYS A 145 7.82 0.85 19.25
C CYS A 145 6.40 0.24 19.35
N SER A 146 5.81 0.19 20.55
CA SER A 146 4.50 -0.45 20.81
C SER A 146 3.30 0.10 20.01
N ASN A 147 3.45 1.28 19.41
CA ASN A 147 2.43 1.93 18.57
C ASN A 147 2.76 1.88 17.08
N LEU A 148 3.66 1.00 16.63
CA LEU A 148 4.03 0.86 15.22
C LEU A 148 3.59 -0.50 14.68
N GLU A 149 3.21 -0.52 13.41
CA GLU A 149 2.81 -1.72 12.70
C GLU A 149 3.69 -1.90 11.46
N VAL A 150 4.05 -3.15 11.18
CA VAL A 150 4.80 -3.51 9.97
C VAL A 150 3.85 -4.21 9.02
N ILE A 151 3.60 -3.57 7.88
CA ILE A 151 2.81 -4.13 6.78
C ILE A 151 3.76 -4.86 5.84
N GLU A 152 3.44 -6.11 5.54
CA GLU A 152 4.20 -6.93 4.60
C GLU A 152 3.69 -6.72 3.17
N GLU A 153 4.62 -6.52 2.23
CA GLU A 153 4.33 -6.51 0.80
C GLU A 153 4.78 -7.83 0.16
N PRO A 154 3.87 -8.79 -0.08
CA PRO A 154 4.23 -10.12 -0.56
C PRO A 154 4.72 -10.15 -2.01
N GLY A 155 4.58 -9.04 -2.75
CA GLY A 155 4.97 -8.94 -4.16
C GLY A 155 6.48 -8.84 -4.41
N ILE A 156 7.30 -8.61 -3.37
CA ILE A 156 8.74 -8.43 -3.51
C ILE A 156 9.46 -9.35 -2.51
N VAL A 157 9.97 -10.48 -3.02
CA VAL A 157 10.76 -11.44 -2.26
C VAL A 157 12.22 -11.32 -2.69
N ALA A 158 13.12 -11.16 -1.72
CA ALA A 158 14.55 -11.07 -1.94
C ALA A 158 15.30 -12.02 -1.01
N ALA A 159 16.22 -12.80 -1.55
CA ALA A 159 17.06 -13.68 -0.76
C ALA A 159 18.30 -12.93 -0.24
N LEU A 160 18.62 -13.14 1.04
CA LEU A 160 19.84 -12.67 1.69
C LEU A 160 20.88 -13.79 1.69
N GLY A 161 22.11 -13.45 1.29
CA GLY A 161 23.24 -14.37 1.27
C GLY A 161 24.55 -13.70 1.67
N PHE A 162 25.60 -14.47 1.88
CA PHE A 162 26.93 -13.91 2.14
C PHE A 162 27.64 -13.55 0.84
N ALA A 163 28.22 -12.36 0.77
CA ALA A 163 29.00 -11.92 -0.38
C ALA A 163 30.49 -12.23 -0.19
N VAL A 164 31.07 -12.91 -1.18
CA VAL A 164 32.49 -13.20 -1.27
C VAL A 164 33.10 -12.63 -2.53
N GLN A 165 34.42 -12.42 -2.48
CA GLN A 165 35.16 -11.95 -3.64
C GLN A 165 35.14 -13.04 -4.72
N LEU A 166 34.77 -12.61 -5.93
CA LEU A 166 34.66 -13.46 -7.11
C LEU A 166 35.96 -14.23 -7.37
N GLY A 167 35.86 -15.54 -7.60
CA GLY A 167 36.98 -16.36 -8.06
C GLY A 167 37.97 -16.79 -6.98
N LYS A 168 37.60 -16.74 -5.71
CA LYS A 168 38.44 -17.19 -4.59
C LYS A 168 38.07 -18.62 -4.16
N GLU A 169 39.06 -19.40 -3.72
CA GLU A 169 38.89 -20.83 -3.39
C GLU A 169 37.86 -21.10 -2.30
N TYR A 170 37.71 -20.17 -1.34
CA TYR A 170 36.74 -20.29 -0.25
C TYR A 170 35.28 -20.08 -0.67
N ALA A 171 35.01 -19.64 -1.90
CA ALA A 171 33.63 -19.51 -2.41
C ALA A 171 33.00 -20.88 -2.77
N LYS A 172 33.81 -21.78 -3.36
CA LYS A 172 33.38 -23.09 -3.86
C LYS A 172 32.87 -24.08 -2.80
N PRO A 173 33.50 -24.24 -1.62
CA PRO A 173 33.04 -25.22 -0.63
C PRO A 173 31.82 -24.74 0.16
N MET A 174 31.50 -23.45 0.14
CA MET A 174 30.39 -22.89 0.92
C MET A 174 29.08 -22.79 0.14
N SER A 175 29.11 -22.88 -1.20
CA SER A 175 27.93 -22.85 -2.07
C SER A 175 27.30 -24.22 -2.34
N SER A 176 27.81 -25.29 -1.71
CA SER A 176 27.36 -26.68 -1.90
C SER A 176 26.23 -27.06 -0.95
#